data_AF-A0A450T047-F1
#
_entry.id   AF-A0A450T047-F1
#
_cell.length_a   1.000
_cell.length_b   1.000
_cell.length_c   1.000
_cell.angle_alpha   90.00
_cell.angle_beta   90.00
_cell.angle_gamma   90.00
#
_symmetry.space_group_name_H-M   'P 1'
#
loop_
_entity.id
_entity.type
_entity.pdbx_description
1 polymer ?
#
loop_
_entity_poly.entity_id
_entity_poly.type
_entity_poly.pdbx_seq_one_letter_code
_entity_poly.pdbx_strand_id
1 'polypeptide(L)'
;MSYSSLLHEYTKAVEETDRLPSDNSRSVLMGLFGEVGGIMATAKKSHREGPAFIEYRNAMEEEFGDTLWYLAALCRRSGLDIRDVFPAVTTIEDREEIAEGTHPEAAVDGALLELGRAAGTLLQIGKLDEDIREPLRQFASRYLLALRAVHIPLTRIVETNIAKVRGRFLEPESGQLPWFDEEFPEEERLPAHFEIRIVQRKSGKSYMQWNNVFIGDPLTDNISNPDGYRFHDVFHLAYAAILHWSPTFRALIKQKRKSDPQIDEAQDGGRAIVVEEGLAAWIFSRAKDLDLFQGQTGVSFDLLKTVHQFVRGYEVEACPLRLWERAILDGYAVFRRVLANNGGIVVGDRQTRTITYQPIPEE
;
A
#
# COMPACT_ATOMS: atom_id res chain seq x y z
N MET A 1 26.58 -8.07 10.30
CA MET A 1 26.53 -7.57 8.91
C MET A 1 27.33 -6.27 8.85
N SER A 2 27.95 -5.89 7.73
CA SER A 2 28.60 -4.56 7.61
C SER A 2 27.59 -3.56 7.06
N TYR A 3 27.68 -2.27 7.39
CA TYR A 3 26.86 -1.24 6.71
C TYR A 3 27.05 -1.27 5.19
N SER A 4 28.26 -1.59 4.73
CA SER A 4 28.56 -1.75 3.31
C SER A 4 27.77 -2.89 2.66
N SER A 5 27.65 -4.05 3.32
CA SER A 5 26.84 -5.17 2.80
C SER A 5 25.34 -4.87 2.86
N LEU A 6 24.88 -4.24 3.95
CA LEU A 6 23.48 -3.83 4.10
C LEU A 6 23.03 -2.88 2.99
N LEU A 7 23.84 -1.85 2.69
CA LEU A 7 23.55 -0.88 1.64
C LEU A 7 23.63 -1.49 0.23
N HIS A 8 24.54 -2.44 0.01
CA HIS A 8 24.60 -3.20 -1.25
C HIS A 8 23.35 -4.05 -1.46
N GLU A 9 22.91 -4.78 -0.43
CA GLU A 9 21.68 -5.57 -0.46
C GLU A 9 20.45 -4.67 -0.68
N TYR A 10 20.41 -3.53 0.02
CA TYR A 10 19.34 -2.54 -0.13
C TYR A 10 19.23 -2.01 -1.57
N THR A 11 20.34 -1.54 -2.15
CA THR A 11 20.33 -0.98 -3.51
C THR A 11 19.86 -1.98 -4.54
N LYS A 12 20.30 -3.23 -4.44
CA LYS A 12 19.82 -4.33 -5.30
C LYS A 12 18.33 -4.62 -5.10
N ALA A 13 17.85 -4.60 -3.86
CA ALA A 13 16.47 -4.93 -3.54
C ALA A 13 15.45 -3.90 -4.03
N VAL A 14 15.86 -2.62 -4.14
CA VAL A 14 14.98 -1.50 -4.52
C VAL A 14 15.19 -1.00 -5.95
N GLU A 15 16.16 -1.52 -6.69
CA GLU A 15 16.49 -1.05 -8.05
C GLU A 15 15.28 -1.09 -8.99
N GLU A 16 14.59 -2.23 -9.07
CA GLU A 16 13.41 -2.43 -9.93
C GLU A 16 12.17 -1.65 -9.47
N THR A 17 12.22 -1.03 -8.29
CA THR A 17 11.10 -0.22 -7.77
C THR A 17 11.13 1.23 -8.28
N ASP A 18 12.25 1.66 -8.88
CA ASP A 18 12.37 2.97 -9.53
C ASP A 18 11.65 2.97 -10.88
N ARG A 19 10.40 3.45 -10.85
CA ARG A 19 9.56 3.61 -12.04
C ARG A 19 9.68 5.00 -12.70
N LEU A 20 10.58 5.87 -12.22
CA LEU A 20 10.78 7.19 -12.82
C LEU A 20 11.64 7.07 -14.09
N PRO A 21 11.35 7.83 -15.17
CA PRO A 21 12.18 7.84 -16.38
C PRO A 21 13.66 8.08 -16.06
N SER A 22 14.57 7.32 -16.66
CA SER A 22 16.01 7.31 -16.32
C SER A 22 16.70 8.66 -16.54
N ASP A 23 16.21 9.47 -17.47
CA ASP A 23 16.69 10.81 -17.81
C ASP A 23 16.14 11.91 -16.86
N ASN A 24 15.18 11.58 -16.00
CA ASN A 24 14.52 12.54 -15.12
C ASN A 24 15.14 12.62 -13.71
N SER A 25 16.40 13.03 -13.65
CA SER A 25 17.12 13.24 -12.39
C SER A 25 16.53 14.37 -11.53
N ARG A 26 15.86 15.32 -12.17
CA ARG A 26 15.23 16.45 -11.48
C ARG A 26 14.06 16.00 -10.59
N SER A 27 13.24 15.05 -11.05
CA SER A 27 12.19 14.47 -10.21
C SER A 27 12.75 13.70 -9.01
N VAL A 28 13.89 13.02 -9.16
CA VAL A 28 14.57 12.34 -8.03
C VAL A 28 15.07 13.35 -6.99
N LEU A 29 15.68 14.45 -7.43
CA LEU A 29 16.12 15.53 -6.54
C LEU A 29 14.95 16.22 -5.82
N MET A 30 13.86 16.50 -6.55
CA MET A 30 12.65 17.06 -5.96
C MET A 30 12.02 16.10 -4.95
N GLY A 31 12.00 14.80 -5.26
CA GLY A 31 11.56 13.75 -4.35
C GLY A 31 12.39 13.74 -3.06
N LEU A 32 13.72 13.60 -3.17
CA LEU A 32 14.63 13.64 -2.00
C LEU A 32 14.40 14.88 -1.12
N PHE A 33 14.29 16.05 -1.74
CA PHE A 33 14.03 17.30 -1.01
C PHE A 33 12.65 17.30 -0.33
N GLY A 34 11.63 16.77 -1.01
CA GLY A 34 10.28 16.61 -0.49
C GLY A 34 10.23 15.72 0.75
N GLU A 35 10.84 14.53 0.69
CA GLU A 35 10.87 13.59 1.82
C GLU A 35 11.64 14.16 3.03
N VAL A 36 12.76 14.87 2.80
CA VAL A 36 13.45 15.58 3.90
C VAL A 36 12.54 16.66 4.51
N GLY A 37 11.77 17.38 3.69
CA GLY A 37 10.72 18.28 4.16
C GLY A 37 9.64 17.57 4.97
N GLY A 38 9.27 16.35 4.60
CA GLY A 38 8.35 15.47 5.31
C GLY A 38 8.88 15.04 6.68
N ILE A 39 10.15 14.64 6.78
CA ILE A 39 10.84 14.39 8.07
C ILE A 39 10.71 15.62 8.99
N MET A 40 11.07 16.80 8.48
CA MET A 40 11.01 18.05 9.26
C MET A 40 9.56 18.41 9.65
N ALA A 41 8.59 18.17 8.77
CA ALA A 41 7.18 18.39 9.05
C ALA A 41 6.67 17.43 10.15
N THR A 42 7.12 16.18 10.15
CA THR A 42 6.81 15.16 11.16
C THR A 42 7.41 15.52 12.52
N ALA A 43 8.66 15.98 12.58
CA ALA A 43 9.27 16.52 13.81
C ALA A 43 8.46 17.69 14.38
N LYS A 44 8.14 18.67 13.52
CA LYS A 44 7.31 19.83 13.91
C LYS A 44 5.92 19.42 14.40
N LYS A 45 5.27 18.43 13.80
CA LYS A 45 3.97 17.91 14.26
C LYS A 45 4.08 17.32 15.65
N SER A 46 5.14 16.56 15.95
CA SER A 46 5.42 16.03 17.29
C SER A 46 5.50 17.14 18.34
N HIS A 47 6.24 18.21 18.04
CA HIS A 47 6.33 19.39 18.92
C HIS A 47 4.97 20.06 19.16
N ARG A 48 4.13 20.14 18.13
CA ARG A 48 2.82 20.81 18.20
C ARG A 48 1.76 19.98 18.92
N GLU A 49 1.74 18.67 18.67
CA GLU A 49 0.63 17.78 19.02
C GLU A 49 0.97 16.86 20.21
N GLY A 50 2.25 16.74 20.56
CA GLY A 50 2.73 15.98 21.71
C GLY A 50 2.21 14.53 21.72
N PRO A 51 1.65 14.04 22.85
CA PRO A 51 1.12 12.68 22.96
C PRO A 51 -0.01 12.34 21.99
N ALA A 52 -0.66 13.34 21.38
CA ALA A 52 -1.71 13.10 20.39
C ALA A 52 -1.16 12.60 19.04
N PHE A 53 0.14 12.78 18.77
CA PHE A 53 0.78 12.28 17.56
C PHE A 53 1.29 10.84 17.74
N ILE A 54 0.34 9.90 17.81
CA ILE A 54 0.58 8.48 18.09
C ILE A 54 1.50 7.83 17.03
N GLU A 55 1.47 8.31 15.79
CA GLU A 55 2.17 7.71 14.65
C GLU A 55 3.55 8.32 14.36
N TYR A 56 4.10 9.13 15.27
CA TYR A 56 5.39 9.82 15.08
C TYR A 56 6.51 8.91 14.58
N ARG A 57 6.74 7.79 15.26
CA ARG A 57 7.82 6.85 14.92
C ARG A 57 7.62 6.23 13.53
N ASN A 58 6.39 5.81 13.22
CA ASN A 58 6.06 5.20 11.93
C ASN A 58 6.22 6.21 10.79
N ALA A 59 5.72 7.44 10.98
CA ALA A 59 5.88 8.51 10.01
C ALA A 59 7.36 8.87 9.79
N MET A 60 8.16 8.93 10.86
CA MET A 60 9.61 9.13 10.71
C MET A 60 10.27 7.99 9.94
N GLU A 61 10.02 6.73 10.32
CA GLU A 61 10.56 5.56 9.61
C GLU A 61 10.21 5.57 8.12
N GLU A 62 8.98 5.99 7.79
CA GLU A 62 8.51 6.10 6.41
C GLU A 62 9.29 7.15 5.60
N GLU A 63 9.37 8.37 6.13
CA GLU A 63 10.00 9.53 5.48
C GLU A 63 11.53 9.38 5.37
N PHE A 64 12.18 8.82 6.40
CA PHE A 64 13.60 8.44 6.32
C PHE A 64 13.82 7.33 5.29
N GLY A 65 12.92 6.35 5.22
CA GLY A 65 12.95 5.30 4.20
C GLY A 65 12.85 5.86 2.78
N ASP A 66 11.90 6.75 2.53
CA ASP A 66 11.75 7.37 1.21
C ASP A 66 12.95 8.26 0.86
N THR A 67 13.49 8.99 1.84
CA THR A 67 14.75 9.72 1.68
C THR A 67 15.90 8.81 1.27
N LEU A 68 16.07 7.65 1.91
CA LEU A 68 17.09 6.66 1.55
C LEU A 68 16.88 6.10 0.14
N TRP A 69 15.62 5.89 -0.25
CA TRP A 69 15.26 5.40 -1.57
C TRP A 69 15.66 6.39 -2.67
N TYR A 70 15.33 7.67 -2.51
CA TYR A 70 15.74 8.70 -3.46
C TYR A 70 17.26 8.90 -3.48
N LEU A 71 17.94 8.81 -2.34
CA LEU A 71 19.41 8.84 -2.27
C LEU A 71 20.03 7.71 -3.09
N ALA A 72 19.50 6.49 -2.96
CA ALA A 72 19.95 5.34 -3.75
C ALA A 72 19.68 5.53 -5.25
N ALA A 73 18.50 6.04 -5.63
CA ALA A 73 18.18 6.35 -7.02
C ALA A 73 19.12 7.41 -7.61
N LEU A 74 19.45 8.45 -6.83
CA LEU A 74 20.37 9.51 -7.24
C LEU A 74 21.81 8.99 -7.42
N CYS A 75 22.29 8.12 -6.52
CA CYS A 75 23.59 7.46 -6.67
C CYS A 75 23.65 6.64 -7.96
N ARG A 76 22.65 5.77 -8.21
CA ARG A 76 22.57 4.94 -9.42
C ARG A 76 22.59 5.79 -10.70
N ARG A 77 21.78 6.86 -10.76
CA ARG A 77 21.69 7.77 -11.92
C ARG A 77 22.95 8.59 -12.15
N SER A 78 23.80 8.73 -11.12
CA SER A 78 25.10 9.41 -11.19
C SER A 78 26.26 8.44 -11.42
N GLY A 79 25.98 7.15 -11.64
CA GLY A 79 27.02 6.12 -11.81
C GLY A 79 27.86 5.85 -10.56
N LEU A 80 27.33 6.17 -9.37
CA LEU A 80 27.99 5.99 -8.09
C LEU A 80 27.38 4.81 -7.33
N ASP A 81 28.22 4.06 -6.63
CA ASP A 81 27.75 3.11 -5.63
C ASP A 81 27.39 3.86 -4.35
N ILE A 82 26.25 3.56 -3.73
CA ILE A 82 25.83 4.20 -2.47
C ILE A 82 26.88 3.98 -1.35
N ARG A 83 27.65 2.90 -1.44
CA ARG A 83 28.74 2.59 -0.49
C ARG A 83 29.87 3.61 -0.56
N ASP A 84 30.05 4.28 -1.69
CA ASP A 84 31.09 5.30 -1.88
C ASP A 84 30.71 6.66 -1.29
N VAL A 85 29.42 6.86 -1.00
CA VAL A 85 28.88 8.10 -0.41
C VAL A 85 28.67 7.99 1.10
N PHE A 86 28.40 6.80 1.62
CA PHE A 86 28.36 6.59 3.07
C PHE A 86 29.79 6.52 3.67
N PRO A 87 30.01 7.04 4.89
CA PRO A 87 31.33 7.00 5.52
C PRO A 87 31.82 5.57 5.76
N ALA A 88 33.12 5.32 5.54
CA ALA A 88 33.73 3.98 5.56
C ALA A 88 33.72 3.27 6.93
N VAL A 89 33.47 4.00 8.02
CA VAL A 89 33.49 3.49 9.39
C VAL A 89 32.13 3.70 10.03
N THR A 90 31.27 2.71 9.91
CA THR A 90 30.16 2.49 10.84
C THR A 90 30.11 0.98 11.09
N THR A 91 30.67 0.52 12.20
CA THR A 91 30.29 -0.78 12.76
C THR A 91 28.81 -0.71 13.15
N ILE A 92 28.10 -1.85 13.12
CA ILE A 92 26.69 -1.95 13.56
C ILE A 92 26.50 -1.64 15.06
N GLU A 93 27.59 -1.40 15.78
CA GLU A 93 27.61 -1.09 17.20
C GLU A 93 27.43 0.41 17.46
N ASP A 94 26.25 0.92 17.14
CA ASP A 94 25.59 1.92 17.99
C ASP A 94 24.42 1.19 18.69
N ARG A 95 24.74 0.10 19.39
CA ARG A 95 23.91 -0.42 20.48
C ARG A 95 24.28 0.39 21.73
N GLU A 96 23.91 1.66 21.76
CA GLU A 96 23.73 2.30 23.06
C GLU A 96 22.33 1.94 23.54
N GLU A 97 22.30 1.36 24.74
CA GLU A 97 21.10 0.96 25.45
C GLU A 97 20.08 2.09 25.43
N ILE A 98 18.85 1.72 25.10
CA ILE A 98 17.66 2.57 25.17
C ILE A 98 17.49 2.98 26.64
N ALA A 99 18.07 4.12 27.02
CA ALA A 99 17.48 4.95 28.03
C ALA A 99 16.36 5.72 27.33
N GLU A 100 15.13 5.61 27.83
CA GLU A 100 14.01 6.53 27.54
C GLU A 100 14.35 7.94 28.08
N GLY A 101 15.45 8.51 27.61
CA GLY A 101 15.95 9.82 27.96
C GLY A 101 15.83 10.70 26.74
N THR A 102 14.92 11.66 26.79
CA THR A 102 14.73 12.73 25.82
C THR A 102 16.10 13.34 25.48
N HIS A 103 16.62 13.13 24.28
CA HIS A 103 17.63 14.06 23.76
C HIS A 103 17.02 15.46 23.78
N PRO A 104 17.80 16.52 24.10
CA PRO A 104 17.28 17.88 24.05
C PRO A 104 16.70 18.11 22.66
N GLU A 105 15.45 18.56 22.55
CA GLU A 105 14.77 18.85 21.29
C GLU A 105 15.65 19.64 20.31
N ALA A 106 16.48 20.54 20.85
CA ALA A 106 17.49 21.31 20.12
C ALA A 106 18.53 20.47 19.33
N ALA A 107 18.90 19.28 19.81
CA ALA A 107 19.82 18.37 19.13
C ALA A 107 19.15 17.71 17.91
N VAL A 108 17.88 17.32 18.03
CA VAL A 108 17.08 16.80 16.92
C VAL A 108 16.87 17.88 15.87
N ASP A 109 16.39 19.06 16.29
CA ASP A 109 16.14 20.18 15.39
C ASP A 109 17.43 20.60 14.64
N GLY A 110 18.57 20.66 15.35
CA GLY A 110 19.86 20.95 14.74
C GLY A 110 20.25 19.92 13.67
N ALA A 111 20.12 18.62 13.96
CA ALA A 111 20.43 17.57 13.00
C ALA A 111 19.51 17.61 11.77
N LEU A 112 18.22 17.85 11.95
CA LEU A 112 17.24 17.95 10.87
C LEU A 112 17.44 19.21 10.02
N LEU A 113 17.81 20.34 10.61
CA LEU A 113 18.16 21.57 9.88
C LEU A 113 19.38 21.35 8.99
N GLU A 114 20.42 20.70 9.51
CA GLU A 114 21.62 20.37 8.72
C GLU A 114 21.31 19.38 7.59
N LEU A 115 20.44 18.39 7.81
CA LEU A 115 19.93 17.51 6.76
C LEU A 115 19.17 18.30 5.69
N GLY A 116 18.29 19.22 6.09
CA GLY A 116 17.57 20.12 5.18
C GLY A 116 18.50 21.00 4.34
N ARG A 117 19.57 21.54 4.93
CA ARG A 117 20.61 22.30 4.19
C ARG A 117 21.35 21.43 3.17
N ALA A 118 21.68 20.20 3.54
CA ALA A 118 22.33 19.26 2.62
C ALA A 118 21.39 18.89 1.45
N ALA A 119 20.10 18.65 1.73
CA ALA A 119 19.09 18.42 0.69
C ALA A 119 18.98 19.63 -0.27
N GLY A 120 18.95 20.84 0.29
CA GLY A 120 18.91 22.08 -0.49
C GLY A 120 20.16 22.29 -1.35
N THR A 121 21.31 21.82 -0.91
CA THR A 121 22.56 21.84 -1.71
C THR A 121 22.45 20.90 -2.90
N LEU A 122 21.93 19.68 -2.71
CA LEU A 122 21.69 18.75 -3.82
C LEU A 122 20.68 19.30 -4.84
N LEU A 123 19.66 20.03 -4.40
CA LEU A 123 18.65 20.61 -5.28
C LEU A 123 19.23 21.70 -6.22
N GLN A 124 20.37 22.30 -5.86
CA GLN A 124 21.04 23.30 -6.71
C GLN A 124 21.78 22.68 -7.90
N ILE A 125 21.95 21.36 -7.93
CA ILE A 125 22.67 20.65 -8.98
C ILE A 125 21.78 20.64 -10.24
N GLY A 126 22.16 21.46 -11.22
CA GLY A 126 21.39 21.66 -12.44
C GLY A 126 21.50 20.51 -13.45
N LYS A 127 22.62 19.79 -13.43
CA LYS A 127 22.90 18.61 -14.27
C LYS A 127 23.79 17.61 -13.53
N LEU A 128 23.55 16.30 -13.71
CA LEU A 128 24.32 15.22 -13.08
C LEU A 128 25.70 14.96 -13.72
N ASP A 129 26.17 15.82 -14.63
CA ASP A 129 27.53 15.80 -15.17
C ASP A 129 28.53 16.57 -14.28
N GLU A 130 28.05 17.30 -13.27
CA GLU A 130 28.85 17.89 -12.20
C GLU A 130 29.29 16.84 -11.16
N ASP A 131 30.44 17.03 -10.52
CA ASP A 131 30.93 16.13 -9.46
C ASP A 131 30.03 16.19 -8.21
N ILE A 132 28.98 15.37 -8.23
CA ILE A 132 27.96 15.25 -7.19
C ILE A 132 28.40 14.37 -6.00
N ARG A 133 29.57 13.72 -6.09
CA ARG A 133 30.03 12.76 -5.08
C ARG A 133 30.17 13.40 -3.70
N GLU A 134 30.80 14.57 -3.63
CA GLU A 134 31.03 15.26 -2.36
C GLU A 134 29.73 15.80 -1.73
N PRO A 135 28.83 16.46 -2.48
CA PRO A 135 27.48 16.77 -2.00
C PRO A 135 26.71 15.55 -1.46
N LEU A 136 26.78 14.40 -2.15
CA LEU A 136 26.14 13.16 -1.70
C LEU A 136 26.75 12.61 -0.40
N ARG A 137 28.08 12.68 -0.26
CA ARG A 137 28.77 12.30 0.99
C ARG A 137 28.34 13.17 2.16
N GLN A 138 28.25 14.48 1.95
CA GLN A 138 27.77 15.42 2.95
C GLN A 138 26.33 15.10 3.33
N PHE A 139 25.46 14.86 2.35
CA PHE A 139 24.08 14.44 2.58
C PHE A 139 23.99 13.14 3.39
N ALA A 140 24.69 12.08 2.98
CA ALA A 140 24.68 10.78 3.65
C ALA A 140 25.17 10.89 5.12
N SER A 141 26.20 11.71 5.35
CA SER A 141 26.68 12.02 6.71
C SER A 141 25.61 12.71 7.56
N ARG A 142 24.94 13.74 7.03
CA ARG A 142 23.83 14.43 7.74
C ARG A 142 22.63 13.52 7.96
N TYR A 143 22.34 12.64 7.01
CA TYR A 143 21.27 11.66 7.10
C TYR A 143 21.51 10.68 8.26
N LEU A 144 22.74 10.15 8.41
CA LEU A 144 23.10 9.29 9.55
C LEU A 144 23.04 10.03 10.89
N LEU A 145 23.48 11.29 10.94
CA LEU A 145 23.39 12.11 12.15
C LEU A 145 21.93 12.36 12.55
N ALA A 146 21.05 12.62 11.57
CA ALA A 146 19.62 12.77 11.81
C ALA A 146 18.98 11.48 12.35
N LEU A 147 19.30 10.32 11.76
CA LEU A 147 18.84 9.01 12.26
C LEU A 147 19.26 8.74 13.70
N ARG A 148 20.51 9.06 14.05
CA ARG A 148 21.01 8.96 15.42
C ARG A 148 20.24 9.88 16.36
N ALA A 149 20.02 11.14 15.97
CA ALA A 149 19.30 12.11 16.78
C ALA A 149 17.84 11.69 17.06
N VAL A 150 17.18 11.00 16.12
CA VAL A 150 15.81 10.48 16.30
C VAL A 150 15.75 9.04 16.81
N HIS A 151 16.89 8.41 17.10
CA HIS A 151 16.99 7.02 17.57
C HIS A 151 16.33 5.97 16.67
N ILE A 152 16.48 6.12 15.36
CA ILE A 152 16.02 5.12 14.39
C ILE A 152 17.24 4.47 13.74
N PRO A 153 17.47 3.15 13.95
CA PRO A 153 18.63 2.49 13.37
C PRO A 153 18.48 2.34 11.85
N LEU A 154 19.58 2.50 11.11
CA LEU A 154 19.55 2.38 9.65
C LEU A 154 19.04 1.02 9.17
N THR A 155 19.35 -0.06 9.90
CA THR A 155 18.86 -1.42 9.59
C THR A 155 17.34 -1.46 9.54
N ARG A 156 16.67 -0.80 10.49
CA ARG A 156 15.21 -0.71 10.52
C ARG A 156 14.68 0.02 9.29
N ILE A 157 15.29 1.16 8.93
CA ILE A 157 14.92 1.92 7.73
C ILE A 157 15.07 1.07 6.45
N VAL A 158 16.18 0.35 6.34
CA VAL A 158 16.44 -0.53 5.20
C VAL A 158 15.37 -1.62 5.10
N GLU A 159 15.10 -2.33 6.19
CA GLU A 159 14.11 -3.41 6.24
C GLU A 159 12.69 -2.92 5.91
N THR A 160 12.24 -1.85 6.57
CA THR A 160 10.88 -1.32 6.38
C THR A 160 10.69 -0.71 5.01
N ASN A 161 11.70 0.01 4.48
CA ASN A 161 11.62 0.59 3.16
C ASN A 161 11.62 -0.48 2.07
N ILE A 162 12.46 -1.52 2.14
CA ILE A 162 12.45 -2.66 1.20
C ILE A 162 11.06 -3.27 1.14
N ALA A 163 10.48 -3.61 2.30
CA ALA A 163 9.14 -4.20 2.37
C ALA A 163 8.09 -3.28 1.72
N LYS A 164 8.12 -1.98 2.05
CA LYS A 164 7.20 -0.97 1.52
C LYS A 164 7.27 -0.83 0.00
N VAL A 165 8.46 -0.52 -0.55
CA VAL A 165 8.60 -0.18 -1.96
C VAL A 165 8.42 -1.41 -2.84
N ARG A 166 8.90 -2.59 -2.41
CA ARG A 166 8.67 -3.83 -3.14
C ARG A 166 7.19 -4.22 -3.11
N GLY A 167 6.56 -4.16 -1.95
CA GLY A 167 5.13 -4.45 -1.78
C GLY A 167 4.22 -3.49 -2.56
N ARG A 168 4.70 -2.29 -2.89
CA ARG A 168 3.98 -1.30 -3.71
C ARG A 168 4.23 -1.46 -5.21
N PHE A 169 5.48 -1.68 -5.62
CA PHE A 169 5.90 -1.51 -7.01
C PHE A 169 6.31 -2.80 -7.72
N LEU A 170 6.49 -3.93 -7.03
CA LEU A 170 6.81 -5.21 -7.66
C LEU A 170 5.60 -6.13 -7.62
N GLU A 171 5.50 -7.01 -8.61
CA GLU A 171 4.54 -8.11 -8.54
C GLU A 171 4.91 -9.04 -7.39
N PRO A 172 3.96 -9.35 -6.49
CA PRO A 172 4.23 -10.26 -5.40
C PRO A 172 4.43 -11.68 -5.91
N GLU A 173 5.40 -12.39 -5.35
CA GLU A 173 5.61 -13.80 -5.64
C GLU A 173 4.40 -14.61 -5.17
N SER A 174 3.76 -15.37 -6.07
CA SER A 174 2.49 -16.04 -5.77
C SER A 174 2.58 -17.00 -4.57
N GLY A 175 3.74 -17.62 -4.34
CA GLY A 175 3.97 -18.52 -3.21
C GLY A 175 4.18 -17.81 -1.86
N GLN A 176 4.36 -16.49 -1.85
CA GLN A 176 4.49 -15.68 -0.63
C GLN A 176 3.18 -14.98 -0.25
N LEU A 177 2.15 -15.03 -1.11
CA LEU A 177 0.88 -14.38 -0.85
C LEU A 177 0.05 -15.18 0.16
N PRO A 178 -0.60 -14.50 1.12
CA PRO A 178 -1.32 -15.17 2.19
C PRO A 178 -2.58 -15.87 1.67
N TRP A 179 -2.85 -17.03 2.24
CA TRP A 179 -4.16 -17.67 2.26
C TRP A 179 -4.66 -17.67 3.69
N PHE A 180 -5.93 -17.33 3.91
CA PHE A 180 -6.45 -17.08 5.26
C PHE A 180 -7.34 -18.21 5.81
N ASP A 181 -7.65 -19.21 4.99
CA ASP A 181 -8.65 -20.23 5.34
C ASP A 181 -8.27 -21.68 4.99
N GLU A 182 -7.03 -21.94 4.57
CA GLU A 182 -6.59 -23.28 4.15
C GLU A 182 -6.75 -24.36 5.24
N GLU A 183 -6.68 -23.96 6.51
CA GLU A 183 -6.79 -24.87 7.66
C GLU A 183 -8.25 -25.17 8.06
N PHE A 184 -9.21 -24.41 7.54
CA PHE A 184 -10.64 -24.56 7.89
C PHE A 184 -11.33 -25.65 7.07
N PRO A 185 -12.49 -26.18 7.48
CA PRO A 185 -13.31 -27.07 6.65
C PRO A 185 -13.71 -26.44 5.31
N GLU A 186 -14.03 -27.27 4.30
CA GLU A 186 -14.38 -26.80 2.94
C GLU A 186 -15.56 -25.83 2.95
N GLU A 187 -16.56 -26.09 3.78
CA GLU A 187 -17.74 -25.27 3.98
C GLU A 187 -17.48 -23.92 4.67
N GLU A 188 -16.29 -23.72 5.24
CA GLU A 188 -15.84 -22.48 5.87
C GLU A 188 -14.74 -21.77 5.07
N ARG A 189 -14.34 -22.33 3.92
CA ARG A 189 -13.42 -21.70 2.98
C ARG A 189 -14.20 -20.87 1.97
N LEU A 190 -13.62 -19.74 1.56
CA LEU A 190 -14.06 -19.05 0.36
C LEU A 190 -13.91 -20.01 -0.84
N PRO A 191 -14.87 -20.09 -1.77
CA PRO A 191 -14.80 -21.00 -2.91
C PRO A 191 -13.55 -20.74 -3.76
N ALA A 192 -12.85 -21.80 -4.17
CA ALA A 192 -11.69 -21.67 -5.04
C ALA A 192 -12.06 -21.05 -6.41
N HIS A 193 -13.25 -21.38 -6.91
CA HIS A 193 -13.86 -20.81 -8.10
C HIS A 193 -15.34 -20.50 -7.81
N PHE A 194 -15.84 -19.36 -8.28
CA PHE A 194 -17.25 -19.01 -8.18
C PHE A 194 -17.74 -18.23 -9.39
N GLU A 195 -19.04 -18.38 -9.70
CA GLU A 195 -19.73 -17.68 -10.77
C GLU A 195 -21.00 -17.05 -10.22
N ILE A 196 -20.99 -15.73 -10.05
CA ILE A 196 -22.12 -14.97 -9.52
C ILE A 196 -22.85 -14.30 -10.67
N ARG A 197 -24.10 -14.73 -10.90
CA ARG A 197 -24.98 -14.10 -11.89
C ARG A 197 -25.63 -12.88 -11.26
N ILE A 198 -25.38 -11.71 -11.85
CA ILE A 198 -25.99 -10.44 -11.48
C ILE A 198 -27.04 -10.08 -12.52
N VAL A 199 -28.29 -9.89 -12.08
CA VAL A 199 -29.41 -9.53 -12.96
C VAL A 199 -30.16 -8.31 -12.44
N GLN A 200 -30.36 -7.32 -13.31
CA GLN A 200 -31.28 -6.22 -13.04
C GLN A 200 -32.69 -6.58 -13.53
N ARG A 201 -33.68 -6.52 -12.63
CA ARG A 201 -35.09 -6.72 -13.02
C ARG A 201 -35.74 -5.42 -13.50
N LYS A 202 -36.95 -5.52 -14.06
CA LYS A 202 -37.76 -4.36 -14.49
C LYS A 202 -38.00 -3.31 -13.39
N SER A 203 -37.92 -3.70 -12.11
CA SER A 203 -38.00 -2.79 -10.97
C SER A 203 -36.76 -1.89 -10.80
N GLY A 204 -35.70 -2.09 -11.57
CA GLY A 204 -34.40 -1.42 -11.41
C GLY A 204 -33.52 -2.03 -10.32
N LYS A 205 -34.04 -2.99 -9.55
CA LYS A 205 -33.29 -3.69 -8.50
C LYS A 205 -32.32 -4.71 -9.11
N SER A 206 -31.10 -4.73 -8.58
CA SER A 206 -30.07 -5.73 -8.87
C SER A 206 -30.25 -6.93 -7.92
N TYR A 207 -30.07 -8.14 -8.46
CA TYR A 207 -30.14 -9.39 -7.71
C TYR A 207 -28.91 -10.23 -8.05
N MET A 208 -28.34 -10.88 -7.03
CA MET A 208 -27.27 -11.86 -7.22
C MET A 208 -27.81 -13.28 -7.09
N GLN A 209 -27.27 -14.18 -7.91
CA GLN A 209 -27.52 -15.61 -7.84
C GLN A 209 -26.20 -16.37 -7.88
N TRP A 210 -26.10 -17.39 -7.05
CA TRP A 210 -25.03 -18.37 -7.10
C TRP A 210 -25.65 -19.76 -7.19
N ASN A 211 -25.24 -20.57 -8.17
CA ASN A 211 -25.83 -21.89 -8.44
C ASN A 211 -27.37 -21.85 -8.53
N ASN A 212 -27.92 -20.83 -9.20
CA ASN A 212 -29.35 -20.55 -9.34
C ASN A 212 -30.11 -20.19 -8.04
N VAL A 213 -29.41 -20.03 -6.91
CA VAL A 213 -29.99 -19.60 -5.64
C VAL A 213 -29.71 -18.11 -5.43
N PHE A 214 -30.72 -17.34 -5.02
CA PHE A 214 -30.53 -15.92 -4.69
C PHE A 214 -29.67 -15.78 -3.43
N ILE A 215 -28.67 -14.90 -3.50
CA ILE A 215 -27.82 -14.54 -2.37
C ILE A 215 -27.89 -13.03 -2.14
N GLY A 216 -27.81 -12.62 -0.87
CA GLY A 216 -27.92 -11.22 -0.47
C GLY A 216 -29.32 -10.62 -0.63
N ASP A 217 -29.41 -9.34 -0.33
CA ASP A 217 -30.63 -8.54 -0.49
C ASP A 217 -30.64 -7.83 -1.87
N PRO A 218 -31.82 -7.59 -2.47
CA PRO A 218 -31.90 -6.85 -3.73
C PRO A 218 -31.43 -5.40 -3.57
N LEU A 219 -30.52 -4.95 -4.44
CA LEU A 219 -29.86 -3.65 -4.32
C LEU A 219 -30.41 -2.60 -5.28
N THR A 220 -30.33 -1.34 -4.85
CA THR A 220 -30.61 -0.12 -5.62
C THR A 220 -29.49 0.89 -5.37
N ASP A 221 -29.39 1.92 -6.21
CA ASP A 221 -28.34 2.94 -6.06
C ASP A 221 -28.49 3.79 -4.78
N ASN A 222 -29.70 3.82 -4.19
CA ASN A 222 -30.00 4.47 -2.91
C ASN A 222 -29.58 5.95 -2.82
N ILE A 223 -29.56 6.65 -3.95
CA ILE A 223 -29.24 8.08 -4.06
C ILE A 223 -30.13 8.77 -5.11
N SER A 224 -30.22 10.10 -5.07
CA SER A 224 -31.06 10.91 -5.96
C SER A 224 -30.65 10.82 -7.44
N ASN A 225 -29.34 10.80 -7.72
CA ASN A 225 -28.78 10.67 -9.06
C ASN A 225 -28.14 9.28 -9.18
N PRO A 226 -28.83 8.30 -9.81
CA PRO A 226 -28.33 6.94 -9.96
C PRO A 226 -26.92 6.91 -10.55
N ASP A 227 -25.98 6.30 -9.83
CA ASP A 227 -24.56 6.21 -10.19
C ASP A 227 -24.08 4.77 -10.40
N GLY A 228 -25.00 3.79 -10.37
CA GLY A 228 -24.69 2.38 -10.61
C GLY A 228 -24.20 1.62 -9.37
N TYR A 229 -24.19 2.23 -8.19
CA TYR A 229 -23.75 1.58 -6.95
C TYR A 229 -24.54 0.30 -6.60
N ARG A 230 -25.71 0.05 -7.18
CA ARG A 230 -26.43 -1.23 -7.06
C ARG A 230 -25.64 -2.48 -7.51
N PHE A 231 -24.52 -2.31 -8.21
CA PHE A 231 -23.62 -3.40 -8.63
C PHE A 231 -22.32 -3.46 -7.81
N HIS A 232 -22.22 -2.75 -6.67
CA HIS A 232 -20.98 -2.67 -5.89
C HIS A 232 -20.51 -4.02 -5.32
N ASP A 233 -21.38 -5.02 -5.20
CA ASP A 233 -20.99 -6.37 -4.75
C ASP A 233 -19.86 -6.98 -5.58
N VAL A 234 -19.68 -6.55 -6.84
CA VAL A 234 -18.52 -6.90 -7.67
C VAL A 234 -17.18 -6.65 -6.94
N PHE A 235 -17.10 -5.61 -6.10
CA PHE A 235 -15.89 -5.29 -5.33
C PHE A 235 -15.61 -6.34 -4.25
N HIS A 236 -16.63 -6.80 -3.53
CA HIS A 236 -16.52 -7.87 -2.53
C HIS A 236 -16.09 -9.18 -3.19
N LEU A 237 -16.62 -9.48 -4.38
CA LEU A 237 -16.18 -10.62 -5.19
C LEU A 237 -14.71 -10.47 -5.61
N ALA A 238 -14.27 -9.26 -5.99
CA ALA A 238 -12.87 -9.01 -6.36
C ALA A 238 -11.94 -9.23 -5.16
N TYR A 239 -12.31 -8.75 -3.97
CA TYR A 239 -11.53 -8.96 -2.75
C TYR A 239 -11.47 -10.45 -2.39
N ALA A 240 -12.59 -11.17 -2.47
CA ALA A 240 -12.61 -12.62 -2.25
C ALA A 240 -11.69 -13.39 -3.20
N ALA A 241 -11.73 -13.07 -4.50
CA ALA A 241 -10.93 -13.77 -5.51
C ALA A 241 -9.44 -13.40 -5.46
N ILE A 242 -9.12 -12.12 -5.28
CA ILE A 242 -7.75 -11.59 -5.45
C ILE A 242 -7.01 -11.52 -4.12
N LEU A 243 -7.66 -11.02 -3.07
CA LEU A 243 -7.07 -10.86 -1.74
C LEU A 243 -7.27 -12.08 -0.86
N HIS A 244 -8.20 -12.97 -1.24
CA HIS A 244 -8.66 -14.12 -0.42
C HIS A 244 -9.35 -13.71 0.87
N TRP A 245 -9.84 -12.47 0.89
CA TRP A 245 -10.51 -11.88 2.03
C TRP A 245 -11.76 -11.15 1.56
N SER A 246 -12.90 -11.49 2.14
CA SER A 246 -14.16 -10.74 2.02
C SER A 246 -15.13 -11.26 3.08
N PRO A 247 -15.13 -10.68 4.29
CA PRO A 247 -16.16 -10.99 5.30
C PRO A 247 -17.58 -10.74 4.78
N THR A 248 -17.80 -9.75 3.91
CA THR A 248 -19.09 -9.52 3.23
C THR A 248 -19.47 -10.73 2.39
N PHE A 249 -18.59 -11.20 1.49
CA PHE A 249 -18.91 -12.33 0.64
C PHE A 249 -19.13 -13.61 1.44
N ARG A 250 -18.30 -13.88 2.46
CA ARG A 250 -18.51 -15.00 3.41
C ARG A 250 -19.91 -14.95 4.04
N ALA A 251 -20.36 -13.77 4.46
CA ALA A 251 -21.67 -13.58 5.06
C ALA A 251 -22.84 -13.75 4.06
N LEU A 252 -22.64 -13.35 2.80
CA LEU A 252 -23.62 -13.54 1.72
C LEU A 252 -23.84 -15.02 1.44
N ILE A 253 -22.76 -15.80 1.36
CA ILE A 253 -22.80 -17.23 1.02
C ILE A 253 -22.91 -18.16 2.23
N LYS A 254 -22.96 -17.61 3.45
CA LYS A 254 -23.05 -18.35 4.72
C LYS A 254 -21.86 -19.27 5.01
N GLN A 255 -20.66 -18.88 4.57
CA GLN A 255 -19.39 -19.61 4.78
C GLN A 255 -18.42 -18.80 5.66
N LYS A 256 -18.91 -18.36 6.81
CA LYS A 256 -18.05 -17.78 7.85
C LYS A 256 -17.32 -18.90 8.59
N ARG A 257 -16.12 -18.61 9.11
CA ARG A 257 -15.27 -19.58 9.82
C ARG A 257 -15.76 -19.88 11.23
N LYS A 258 -16.94 -20.49 11.34
CA LYS A 258 -17.67 -20.74 12.60
C LYS A 258 -16.98 -21.74 13.53
N SER A 259 -16.10 -22.60 13.02
CA SER A 259 -15.38 -23.57 13.85
C SER A 259 -14.39 -22.90 14.81
N ASP A 260 -13.92 -21.69 14.48
CA ASP A 260 -13.09 -20.86 15.37
C ASP A 260 -13.86 -19.58 15.76
N PRO A 261 -14.43 -19.51 16.99
CA PRO A 261 -15.19 -18.35 17.44
C PRO A 261 -14.40 -17.04 17.44
N GLN A 262 -13.08 -17.09 17.65
CA GLN A 262 -12.24 -15.90 17.68
C GLN A 262 -12.08 -15.32 16.27
N ILE A 263 -11.88 -16.19 15.26
CA ILE A 263 -11.81 -15.76 13.86
C ILE A 263 -13.17 -15.32 13.34
N ASP A 264 -14.24 -16.06 13.67
CA ASP A 264 -15.63 -15.69 13.34
C ASP A 264 -16.00 -14.28 13.83
N GLU A 265 -15.60 -13.93 15.05
CA GLU A 265 -15.85 -12.63 15.65
C GLU A 265 -14.92 -11.54 15.09
N ALA A 266 -13.61 -11.79 15.03
CA ALA A 266 -12.61 -10.77 14.72
C ALA A 266 -12.47 -10.51 13.21
N GLN A 267 -12.50 -11.54 12.38
CA GLN A 267 -12.19 -11.45 10.94
C GLN A 267 -13.42 -11.58 10.05
N ASP A 268 -14.41 -12.38 10.44
CA ASP A 268 -15.65 -12.57 9.67
C ASP A 268 -16.86 -11.84 10.28
N GLY A 269 -16.66 -11.16 11.41
CA GLY A 269 -17.70 -10.55 12.23
C GLY A 269 -18.30 -9.29 11.62
N GLY A 270 -19.35 -8.76 12.27
CA GLY A 270 -20.06 -7.58 11.78
C GLY A 270 -19.16 -6.36 11.58
N ARG A 271 -18.14 -6.18 12.44
CA ARG A 271 -17.17 -5.08 12.31
C ARG A 271 -16.31 -5.21 11.05
N ALA A 272 -15.86 -6.42 10.72
CA ALA A 272 -15.08 -6.68 9.52
C ALA A 272 -15.91 -6.44 8.25
N ILE A 273 -17.17 -6.89 8.24
CA ILE A 273 -18.15 -6.60 7.17
C ILE A 273 -18.32 -5.09 6.98
N VAL A 274 -18.59 -4.35 8.07
CA VAL A 274 -18.76 -2.88 7.99
C VAL A 274 -17.51 -2.17 7.48
N VAL A 275 -16.31 -2.64 7.84
CA VAL A 275 -15.06 -2.10 7.32
C VAL A 275 -14.91 -2.35 5.82
N GLU A 276 -15.20 -3.57 5.35
CA GLU A 276 -15.15 -3.90 3.93
C GLU A 276 -16.16 -3.07 3.10
N GLU A 277 -17.40 -2.99 3.57
CA GLU A 277 -18.48 -2.18 2.98
C GLU A 277 -18.09 -0.68 2.92
N GLY A 278 -17.61 -0.15 4.04
CA GLY A 278 -17.16 1.23 4.14
C GLY A 278 -15.98 1.53 3.22
N LEU A 279 -15.05 0.59 3.08
CA LEU A 279 -13.92 0.69 2.16
C LEU A 279 -14.40 0.70 0.70
N ALA A 280 -15.29 -0.23 0.32
CA ALA A 280 -15.86 -0.28 -1.03
C ALA A 280 -16.59 1.01 -1.38
N ALA A 281 -17.43 1.53 -0.47
CA ALA A 281 -18.15 2.78 -0.63
C ALA A 281 -17.21 4.00 -0.76
N TRP A 282 -16.16 4.05 0.06
CA TRP A 282 -15.18 5.13 0.02
C TRP A 282 -14.36 5.11 -1.28
N ILE A 283 -13.88 3.94 -1.72
CA ILE A 283 -13.19 3.80 -3.02
C ILE A 283 -14.12 4.21 -4.15
N PHE A 284 -15.40 3.81 -4.11
CA PHE A 284 -16.39 4.20 -5.11
C PHE A 284 -16.62 5.70 -5.18
N SER A 285 -16.64 6.39 -4.03
CA SER A 285 -16.68 7.85 -3.99
C SER A 285 -15.49 8.47 -4.75
N ARG A 286 -14.28 7.94 -4.58
CA ARG A 286 -13.08 8.40 -5.30
C ARG A 286 -13.10 8.00 -6.77
N ALA A 287 -13.58 6.80 -7.09
CA ALA A 287 -13.58 6.26 -8.43
C ALA A 287 -14.43 7.10 -9.39
N LYS A 288 -15.51 7.72 -8.91
CA LYS A 288 -16.33 8.64 -9.70
C LYS A 288 -15.54 9.84 -10.25
N ASP A 289 -14.60 10.37 -9.46
CA ASP A 289 -13.72 11.47 -9.90
C ASP A 289 -12.61 10.99 -10.85
N LEU A 290 -12.43 9.67 -10.98
CA LEU A 290 -11.38 9.02 -11.77
C LEU A 290 -11.95 8.22 -12.96
N ASP A 291 -13.15 8.57 -13.44
CA ASP A 291 -13.86 7.86 -14.52
C ASP A 291 -13.95 6.35 -14.30
N LEU A 292 -14.26 5.95 -13.06
CA LEU A 292 -14.31 4.55 -12.60
C LEU A 292 -13.01 3.78 -12.92
N PHE A 293 -11.86 4.46 -12.84
CA PHE A 293 -10.53 3.96 -13.21
C PHE A 293 -10.38 3.51 -14.67
N GLN A 294 -11.22 4.02 -15.58
CA GLN A 294 -11.10 3.70 -17.00
C GLN A 294 -9.74 4.18 -17.55
N GLY A 295 -9.02 3.27 -18.22
CA GLY A 295 -7.72 3.55 -18.82
C GLY A 295 -6.56 3.74 -17.82
N GLN A 296 -6.81 3.63 -16.51
CA GLN A 296 -5.78 3.75 -15.49
C GLN A 296 -4.96 2.47 -15.36
N THR A 297 -3.65 2.58 -15.23
CA THR A 297 -2.72 1.46 -15.02
C THR A 297 -2.24 1.33 -13.58
N GLY A 298 -2.71 2.20 -12.70
CA GLY A 298 -2.31 2.26 -11.30
C GLY A 298 -3.29 3.07 -10.46
N VAL A 299 -3.15 2.91 -9.14
CA VAL A 299 -3.91 3.61 -8.11
C VAL A 299 -2.94 4.49 -7.33
N SER A 300 -3.33 5.72 -7.00
CA SER A 300 -2.46 6.64 -6.25
C SER A 300 -2.00 6.00 -4.93
N PHE A 301 -0.75 6.26 -4.53
CA PHE A 301 -0.21 5.69 -3.30
C PHE A 301 -1.00 6.14 -2.07
N ASP A 302 -1.45 7.40 -2.01
CA ASP A 302 -2.29 7.90 -0.91
C ASP A 302 -3.58 7.11 -0.74
N LEU A 303 -4.27 6.79 -1.84
CA LEU A 303 -5.46 5.96 -1.80
C LEU A 303 -5.15 4.57 -1.21
N LEU A 304 -4.05 3.94 -1.65
CA LEU A 304 -3.63 2.64 -1.12
C LEU A 304 -3.19 2.69 0.36
N LYS A 305 -2.56 3.78 0.81
CA LYS A 305 -2.24 4.01 2.22
C LYS A 305 -3.52 4.10 3.05
N THR A 306 -4.53 4.81 2.57
CA THR A 306 -5.84 4.86 3.24
C THR A 306 -6.51 3.48 3.25
N VAL A 307 -6.45 2.70 2.16
CA VAL A 307 -6.94 1.31 2.15
C VAL A 307 -6.29 0.50 3.28
N HIS A 308 -4.96 0.58 3.41
CA HIS A 308 -4.22 -0.11 4.47
C HIS A 308 -4.64 0.33 5.87
N GLN A 309 -4.91 1.63 6.07
CA GLN A 309 -5.44 2.15 7.34
C GLN A 309 -6.83 1.58 7.69
N PHE A 310 -7.72 1.43 6.70
CA PHE A 310 -9.04 0.83 6.91
C PHE A 310 -8.95 -0.62 7.39
N VAL A 311 -8.02 -1.39 6.82
CA VAL A 311 -7.90 -2.83 7.08
C VAL A 311 -6.90 -3.20 8.17
N ARG A 312 -6.34 -2.20 8.87
CA ARG A 312 -5.41 -2.42 9.98
C ARG A 312 -6.07 -3.24 11.10
N GLY A 313 -5.39 -4.30 11.53
CA GLY A 313 -5.87 -5.27 12.52
C GLY A 313 -6.68 -6.42 11.95
N TYR A 314 -6.89 -6.48 10.62
CA TYR A 314 -7.50 -7.62 9.95
C TYR A 314 -6.44 -8.42 9.19
N GLU A 315 -6.71 -9.69 8.93
CA GLU A 315 -5.77 -10.61 8.28
C GLU A 315 -5.31 -10.11 6.90
N VAL A 316 -6.19 -9.41 6.17
CA VAL A 316 -5.91 -8.83 4.85
C VAL A 316 -4.88 -7.69 4.90
N GLU A 317 -4.53 -7.17 6.08
CA GLU A 317 -3.40 -6.26 6.28
C GLU A 317 -2.08 -6.87 5.77
N ALA A 318 -1.96 -8.21 5.81
CA ALA A 318 -0.80 -8.93 5.31
C ALA A 318 -0.66 -8.89 3.77
N CYS A 319 -1.70 -8.47 3.04
CA CYS A 319 -1.63 -8.37 1.59
C CYS A 319 -0.80 -7.15 1.16
N PRO A 320 0.16 -7.31 0.22
CA PRO A 320 0.94 -6.19 -0.29
C PRO A 320 0.06 -5.20 -1.06
N LEU A 321 0.43 -3.91 -1.03
CA LEU A 321 -0.34 -2.84 -1.68
C LEU A 321 -0.53 -3.05 -3.18
N ARG A 322 0.42 -3.69 -3.86
CA ARG A 322 0.29 -4.05 -5.28
C ARG A 322 -0.88 -5.00 -5.52
N LEU A 323 -1.15 -5.93 -4.60
CA LEU A 323 -2.28 -6.85 -4.71
C LEU A 323 -3.62 -6.12 -4.49
N TRP A 324 -3.66 -5.17 -3.57
CA TRP A 324 -4.80 -4.25 -3.40
C TRP A 324 -5.05 -3.40 -4.65
N GLU A 325 -3.99 -2.83 -5.24
CA GLU A 325 -4.09 -2.08 -6.50
C GLU A 325 -4.70 -2.93 -7.61
N ARG A 326 -4.27 -4.19 -7.74
CA ARG A 326 -4.86 -5.15 -8.69
C ARG A 326 -6.32 -5.44 -8.37
N ALA A 327 -6.66 -5.73 -7.12
CA ALA A 327 -8.04 -6.02 -6.71
C ALA A 327 -9.00 -4.87 -7.04
N ILE A 328 -8.56 -3.63 -6.82
CA ILE A 328 -9.30 -2.43 -7.19
C ILE A 328 -9.44 -2.35 -8.71
N LEU A 329 -8.34 -2.34 -9.47
CA LEU A 329 -8.39 -2.12 -10.92
C LEU A 329 -9.17 -3.21 -11.66
N ASP A 330 -8.94 -4.48 -11.32
CA ASP A 330 -9.63 -5.63 -11.92
C ASP A 330 -11.12 -5.64 -11.53
N GLY A 331 -11.43 -5.34 -10.26
CA GLY A 331 -12.80 -5.19 -9.78
C GLY A 331 -13.56 -4.08 -10.52
N TYR A 332 -12.95 -2.91 -10.73
CA TYR A 332 -13.55 -1.82 -11.50
C TYR A 332 -13.66 -2.16 -12.99
N ALA A 333 -12.73 -2.92 -13.57
CA ALA A 333 -12.87 -3.39 -14.94
C ALA A 333 -14.11 -4.27 -15.12
N VAL A 334 -14.35 -5.20 -14.20
CA VAL A 334 -15.56 -6.04 -14.20
C VAL A 334 -16.81 -5.20 -13.90
N PHE A 335 -16.75 -4.31 -12.91
CA PHE A 335 -17.86 -3.41 -12.57
C PHE A 335 -18.34 -2.60 -13.77
N ARG A 336 -17.42 -1.98 -14.53
CA ARG A 336 -17.77 -1.24 -15.76
C ARG A 336 -18.50 -2.12 -16.79
N ARG A 337 -18.10 -3.39 -16.92
CA ARG A 337 -18.78 -4.35 -17.82
C ARG A 337 -20.17 -4.72 -17.31
N VAL A 338 -20.33 -4.98 -16.01
CA VAL A 338 -21.63 -5.26 -15.40
C VAL A 338 -22.57 -4.06 -15.56
N LEU A 339 -22.07 -2.85 -15.28
CA LEU A 339 -22.81 -1.60 -15.42
C LEU A 339 -23.28 -1.39 -16.87
N ALA A 340 -22.39 -1.55 -17.86
CA ALA A 340 -22.72 -1.36 -19.27
C ALA A 340 -23.78 -2.33 -19.80
N ASN A 341 -23.93 -3.50 -19.17
CA ASN A 341 -24.85 -4.55 -19.61
C ASN A 341 -26.04 -4.75 -18.65
N ASN A 342 -26.18 -3.90 -17.62
CA ASN A 342 -27.18 -4.03 -16.54
C ASN A 342 -27.20 -5.43 -15.89
N GLY A 343 -26.04 -6.07 -15.80
CA GLY A 343 -25.90 -7.45 -15.34
C GLY A 343 -24.78 -8.20 -16.06
N GLY A 344 -24.63 -9.47 -15.71
CA GLY A 344 -23.56 -10.33 -16.20
C GLY A 344 -23.32 -11.51 -15.28
N ILE A 345 -22.32 -12.31 -15.62
CA ILE A 345 -21.75 -13.32 -14.74
C ILE A 345 -20.37 -12.85 -14.33
N VAL A 346 -20.14 -12.75 -13.03
CA VAL A 346 -18.86 -12.39 -12.43
C VAL A 346 -18.17 -13.68 -12.00
N VAL A 347 -17.00 -13.93 -12.55
CA VAL A 347 -16.25 -15.17 -12.33
C VAL A 347 -15.00 -14.84 -11.53
N GLY A 348 -14.87 -15.44 -10.35
CA GLY A 348 -13.69 -15.30 -9.50
C GLY A 348 -12.94 -16.62 -9.37
N ASP A 349 -11.61 -16.56 -9.49
CA ASP A 349 -10.70 -17.68 -9.32
C ASP A 349 -9.60 -17.29 -8.32
N ARG A 350 -9.60 -17.96 -7.16
CA ARG A 350 -8.65 -17.74 -6.08
C ARG A 350 -7.26 -18.28 -6.39
N GLN A 351 -7.15 -19.37 -7.15
CA GLN A 351 -5.85 -19.97 -7.48
C GLN A 351 -5.04 -19.03 -8.37
N THR A 352 -5.69 -18.42 -9.37
CA THR A 352 -5.05 -17.44 -10.26
C THR A 352 -5.13 -16.01 -9.75
N ARG A 353 -5.86 -15.77 -8.64
CA ARG A 353 -6.19 -14.44 -8.09
C ARG A 353 -6.73 -13.53 -9.18
N THR A 354 -7.79 -13.97 -9.85
CA THR A 354 -8.42 -13.23 -10.95
C THR A 354 -9.92 -13.05 -10.73
N ILE A 355 -10.45 -11.96 -11.29
CA ILE A 355 -11.88 -11.74 -11.45
C ILE A 355 -12.15 -11.32 -12.90
N THR A 356 -13.19 -11.89 -13.51
CA THR A 356 -13.54 -11.63 -14.91
C THR A 356 -15.05 -11.47 -15.09
N TYR A 357 -15.43 -10.88 -16.23
CA TYR A 357 -16.81 -10.69 -16.65
C TYR A 357 -17.15 -11.65 -17.78
N GLN A 358 -18.33 -12.26 -17.73
CA GLN A 358 -18.95 -12.97 -18.82
C GLN A 358 -20.37 -12.43 -19.09
N PRO A 359 -20.82 -12.34 -20.35
CA PRO A 359 -22.21 -12.01 -20.64
C PRO A 359 -23.14 -13.14 -20.20
N ILE A 360 -24.38 -12.81 -19.86
CA ILE A 360 -25.42 -13.81 -19.65
C ILE A 360 -25.74 -14.42 -21.02
N PRO A 361 -25.72 -15.76 -21.19
CA PRO A 361 -26.12 -16.39 -22.45
C PRO A 361 -27.52 -15.95 -22.87
N GLU A 362 -27.72 -15.66 -24.16
CA GLU A 362 -29.05 -15.45 -24.73
C GLU A 362 -29.83 -16.78 -24.61
N GLU A 363 -31.03 -16.73 -24.04
CA GLU A 363 -31.94 -17.87 -23.88
C GLU A 363 -32.66 -18.25 -25.17
#